data_AF-A0A7S1SBG6-F1
#
_entry.id   AF-A0A7S1SBG6-F1
#
_cell.length_a   1.000
_cell.length_b   1.000
_cell.length_c   1.000
_cell.angle_alpha   90.00
_cell.angle_beta   90.00
_cell.angle_gamma   90.00
#
_symmetry.space_group_name_H-M   'P 1'
#
loop_
_entity.id
_entity.type
_entity.pdbx_description
1 polymer ?
#
loop_
_entity_poly.entity_id
_entity_poly.type
_entity_poly.pdbx_seq_one_letter_code
_entity_poly.pdbx_strand_id
1 'polypeptide(L)'
;REALKPTAVTYNAAISACEAGQFYQQMLETALLEEMRQRQLQPDVVTYNSVIRACEGRKDWAQALAFMEELRREALRPDFLTYVAAVGACEKAQQWQSALALLGDMLQEQVEAGVIVFNAALAACEKGRQWQRALLLLAELPRHSLAPDVVSFNLAARACDQEGLWAVALV
;
A
#
# COMPACT_ATOMS: atom_id res chain seq x y z
N ARG A 1 23.37 33.00 10.20
CA ARG A 1 22.99 31.58 10.07
C ARG A 1 21.53 31.49 10.46
N GLU A 2 20.64 31.63 9.49
CA GLU A 2 19.20 31.56 9.73
C GLU A 2 18.84 30.12 10.11
N ALA A 3 18.30 29.94 11.31
CA ALA A 3 17.65 28.70 11.68
C ALA A 3 16.41 28.56 10.78
N LEU A 4 16.50 27.74 9.73
CA LEU A 4 15.36 27.35 8.90
C LEU A 4 14.27 26.84 9.85
N LYS A 5 13.20 27.61 10.01
CA LYS A 5 12.02 27.17 10.76
C LYS A 5 11.50 25.90 10.07
N PRO A 6 11.42 24.76 10.76
CA PRO A 6 10.90 23.54 10.18
C PRO A 6 9.47 23.78 9.68
N THR A 7 9.26 23.59 8.38
CA THR A 7 7.94 23.60 7.72
C THR A 7 7.51 22.17 7.41
N ALA A 8 6.25 21.96 7.05
CA ALA A 8 5.73 20.64 6.66
C ALA A 8 6.61 19.97 5.59
N VAL A 9 7.19 20.74 4.67
CA VAL A 9 8.12 20.25 3.64
C VAL A 9 9.41 19.67 4.23
N THR A 10 10.00 20.29 5.25
CA THR A 10 11.20 19.75 5.91
C THR A 10 10.91 18.46 6.68
N TYR A 11 9.71 18.33 7.26
CA TYR A 11 9.29 17.10 7.92
C TYR A 11 8.99 16.00 6.90
N ASN A 12 8.24 16.28 5.83
CA ASN A 12 7.99 15.32 4.76
C ASN A 12 9.29 14.82 4.13
N ALA A 13 10.27 15.72 3.91
CA ALA A 13 11.59 15.33 3.42
C ALA A 13 12.37 14.47 4.43
N ALA A 14 12.28 14.75 5.73
CA ALA A 14 12.90 13.94 6.78
C ALA A 14 12.25 12.55 6.89
N ILE A 15 10.92 12.47 6.81
CA ILE A 15 10.16 11.20 6.82
C ILE A 15 10.51 10.38 5.57
N SER A 16 10.54 11.00 4.38
CA SER A 16 10.93 10.28 3.16
C SER A 16 12.41 9.88 3.13
N ALA A 17 13.31 10.68 3.70
CA ALA A 17 14.70 10.28 3.89
C ALA A 17 14.85 9.12 4.89
N CYS A 18 13.87 8.95 5.78
CA CYS A 18 13.83 7.83 6.70
C CYS A 18 13.37 6.51 6.06
N GLU A 19 12.90 6.50 4.80
CA GLU A 19 12.48 5.27 4.11
C GLU A 19 13.61 4.22 3.95
N ALA A 20 14.89 4.60 4.10
CA ALA A 20 16.04 3.74 3.85
C ALA A 20 16.52 2.89 5.06
N GLY A 21 15.98 3.07 6.27
CA GLY A 21 16.39 2.33 7.48
C GLY A 21 15.26 1.46 8.06
N GLN A 22 15.60 0.25 8.56
CA GLN A 22 14.56 -0.76 8.84
C GLN A 22 14.08 -0.85 10.30
N PHE A 23 14.80 -0.30 11.30
CA PHE A 23 14.52 -0.64 12.71
C PHE A 23 14.40 0.51 13.72
N TYR A 24 15.07 1.66 13.54
CA TYR A 24 14.97 2.79 14.49
C TYR A 24 13.87 3.81 14.15
N GLN A 25 13.18 3.64 13.02
CA GLN A 25 12.40 4.71 12.40
C GLN A 25 10.91 4.74 12.73
N GLN A 26 10.30 3.64 13.19
CA GLN A 26 8.89 3.67 13.62
C GLN A 26 8.67 4.67 14.77
N MET A 27 9.63 4.74 15.69
CA MET A 27 9.61 5.67 16.82
C MET A 27 9.98 7.10 16.41
N LEU A 28 10.81 7.28 15.38
CA LEU A 28 11.16 8.60 14.83
C LEU A 28 10.03 9.18 13.97
N GLU A 29 9.36 8.38 13.14
CA GLU A 29 8.24 8.83 12.30
C GLU A 29 7.03 9.25 13.13
N THR A 30 6.67 8.44 14.13
CA THR A 30 5.61 8.78 15.09
C THR A 30 5.98 10.02 15.91
N ALA A 31 7.22 10.12 16.39
CA ALA A 31 7.70 11.31 17.08
C ALA A 31 7.71 12.55 16.18
N LEU A 32 8.04 12.43 14.90
CA LEU A 32 8.01 13.54 13.94
C LEU A 32 6.57 13.98 13.63
N LEU A 33 5.63 13.04 13.49
CA LEU A 33 4.19 13.33 13.37
C LEU A 33 3.65 14.04 14.62
N GLU A 34 4.00 13.56 15.80
CA GLU A 34 3.64 14.20 17.07
C GLU A 34 4.27 15.58 17.20
N GLU A 35 5.53 15.76 16.79
CA GLU A 35 6.20 17.06 16.82
C GLU A 35 5.55 18.05 15.85
N MET A 36 5.14 17.61 14.65
CA MET A 36 4.36 18.44 13.72
C MET A 36 3.06 18.91 14.38
N ARG A 37 2.33 18.00 15.03
CA ARG A 37 1.09 18.33 15.76
C ARG A 37 1.34 19.30 16.91
N GLN A 38 2.39 19.10 17.70
CA GLN A 38 2.78 20.00 18.79
C GLN A 38 3.15 21.40 18.28
N ARG A 39 3.72 21.48 17.08
CA ARG A 39 4.05 22.75 16.41
C ARG A 39 2.88 23.38 15.65
N GLN A 40 1.67 22.84 15.79
CA GLN A 40 0.44 23.28 15.09
C GLN A 40 0.55 23.18 13.57
N LEU A 41 1.45 22.32 13.07
CA LEU A 41 1.53 21.96 11.66
C LEU A 41 0.59 20.77 11.42
N GLN A 42 -0.39 20.96 10.54
CA GLN A 42 -1.30 19.89 10.17
C GLN A 42 -0.59 18.93 9.21
N PRO A 43 -0.54 17.61 9.51
CA PRO A 43 -0.10 16.61 8.56
C PRO A 43 -0.98 16.69 7.30
N ASP A 44 -0.35 16.54 6.14
CA ASP A 44 -1.07 16.47 4.87
C ASP A 44 -1.02 15.04 4.30
N VAL A 45 -1.71 14.82 3.18
CA VAL A 45 -1.72 13.52 2.49
C VAL A 45 -0.30 13.04 2.16
N VAL A 46 0.63 13.97 1.89
CA VAL A 46 2.04 13.63 1.60
C VAL A 46 2.72 13.09 2.86
N THR A 47 2.51 13.70 4.02
CA THR A 47 3.01 13.19 5.30
C THR A 47 2.56 11.75 5.54
N TYR A 48 1.26 11.48 5.41
CA TYR A 48 0.75 10.13 5.61
C TYR A 48 1.24 9.13 4.56
N ASN A 49 1.33 9.54 3.28
CA ASN A 49 1.87 8.69 2.23
C ASN A 49 3.30 8.24 2.55
N SER A 50 4.16 9.13 3.02
CA SER A 50 5.53 8.79 3.42
C SER A 50 5.54 7.80 4.60
N VAL A 51 4.68 8.00 5.59
CA VAL A 51 4.62 7.11 6.78
C VAL A 51 4.05 5.73 6.43
N ILE A 52 3.01 5.65 5.59
CA ILE A 52 2.44 4.38 5.11
C ILE A 52 3.45 3.63 4.23
N ARG A 53 4.19 4.35 3.38
CA ARG A 53 5.28 3.78 2.56
C ARG A 53 6.43 3.25 3.41
N ALA A 54 6.78 3.92 4.51
CA ALA A 54 7.72 3.38 5.48
C ALA A 54 7.20 2.07 6.13
N CYS A 55 5.90 2.00 6.45
CA CYS A 55 5.27 0.76 6.93
C CYS A 55 5.35 -0.37 5.89
N GLU A 56 5.25 -0.05 4.59
CA GLU A 56 5.47 -0.98 3.49
C GLU A 56 6.87 -1.61 3.52
N GLY A 57 7.91 -0.81 3.80
CA GLY A 57 9.29 -1.28 3.97
C GLY A 57 9.46 -2.22 5.17
N ARG A 58 8.72 -1.94 6.27
CA ARG A 58 8.72 -2.75 7.51
C ARG A 58 7.81 -3.98 7.46
N LYS A 59 6.97 -4.11 6.43
CA LYS A 59 5.91 -5.14 6.34
C LYS A 59 4.88 -5.01 7.47
N ASP A 60 4.71 -3.82 8.03
CA ASP A 60 3.79 -3.55 9.13
C ASP A 60 2.44 -3.09 8.57
N TRP A 61 1.66 -4.07 8.11
CA TRP A 61 0.34 -3.84 7.52
C TRP A 61 -0.66 -3.24 8.52
N ALA A 62 -0.56 -3.59 9.80
CA ALA A 62 -1.49 -3.13 10.83
C ALA A 62 -1.31 -1.63 11.08
N GLN A 63 -0.05 -1.18 11.20
CA GLN A 63 0.27 0.23 11.32
C GLN A 63 -0.10 1.01 10.04
N ALA A 64 0.13 0.44 8.85
CA ALA A 64 -0.26 1.06 7.59
C ALA A 64 -1.77 1.34 7.51
N LEU A 65 -2.61 0.38 7.92
CA LEU A 65 -4.06 0.55 7.98
C LEU A 65 -4.47 1.58 9.03
N ALA A 66 -3.84 1.57 10.21
CA ALA A 66 -4.12 2.54 11.26
C ALA A 66 -3.86 3.98 10.80
N PHE A 67 -2.74 4.23 10.09
CA PHE A 67 -2.45 5.55 9.52
C PHE A 67 -3.43 5.93 8.40
N MET A 68 -3.93 4.97 7.62
CA MET A 68 -4.93 5.24 6.60
C MET A 68 -6.28 5.62 7.21
N GLU A 69 -6.69 4.98 8.31
CA GLU A 69 -7.85 5.39 9.10
C GLU A 69 -7.66 6.77 9.73
N GLU A 70 -6.46 7.06 10.25
CA GLU A 70 -6.13 8.37 10.82
C GLU A 70 -6.20 9.49 9.78
N LEU A 71 -5.66 9.25 8.58
CA LEU A 71 -5.79 10.14 7.42
C LEU A 71 -7.28 10.44 7.13
N ARG A 72 -8.13 9.41 7.06
CA ARG A 72 -9.57 9.58 6.84
C ARG A 72 -10.24 10.36 7.99
N ARG A 73 -9.81 10.15 9.24
CA ARG A 73 -10.34 10.87 10.43
C ARG A 73 -9.96 12.36 10.43
N GLU A 74 -8.81 12.70 9.85
CA GLU A 74 -8.41 14.10 9.62
C GLU A 74 -9.11 14.73 8.40
N ALA A 75 -10.14 14.06 7.84
CA ALA A 75 -10.89 14.48 6.66
C ALA A 75 -10.02 14.66 5.40
N LEU A 76 -8.84 14.02 5.38
CA LEU A 76 -8.00 13.90 4.20
C LEU A 76 -8.51 12.74 3.34
N ARG A 77 -8.30 12.83 2.02
CA ARG A 77 -8.66 11.75 1.10
C ARG A 77 -7.43 10.91 0.77
N PRO A 78 -7.45 9.58 0.97
CA PRO A 78 -6.41 8.70 0.47
C PRO A 78 -6.26 8.91 -1.05
N ASP A 79 -5.03 8.96 -1.52
CA ASP A 79 -4.74 9.03 -2.95
C ASP A 79 -4.25 7.68 -3.47
N PHE A 80 -3.96 7.64 -4.77
CA PHE A 80 -3.40 6.45 -5.42
C PHE A 80 -2.14 5.93 -4.71
N LEU A 81 -1.25 6.80 -4.25
CA LEU A 81 0.00 6.42 -3.60
C LEU A 81 -0.27 5.85 -2.19
N THR A 82 -1.25 6.39 -1.47
CA THR A 82 -1.71 5.84 -0.19
C THR A 82 -2.11 4.38 -0.34
N TYR A 83 -2.95 4.08 -1.33
CA TYR A 83 -3.43 2.72 -1.59
C TYR A 83 -2.32 1.78 -2.07
N VAL A 84 -1.45 2.23 -2.98
CA VAL A 84 -0.28 1.43 -3.44
C VAL A 84 0.58 1.01 -2.24
N ALA A 85 0.92 1.95 -1.35
CA ALA A 85 1.77 1.67 -0.20
C ALA A 85 1.07 0.75 0.82
N ALA A 86 -0.21 0.99 1.13
CA ALA A 86 -0.96 0.16 2.07
C ALA A 86 -1.15 -1.28 1.55
N VAL A 87 -1.49 -1.46 0.27
CA VAL A 87 -1.61 -2.77 -0.36
C VAL A 87 -0.26 -3.47 -0.44
N GLY A 88 0.82 -2.74 -0.78
CA GLY A 88 2.18 -3.28 -0.77
C GLY A 88 2.63 -3.76 0.62
N ALA A 89 2.22 -3.06 1.69
CA ALA A 89 2.50 -3.47 3.06
C ALA A 89 1.79 -4.79 3.38
N CYS A 90 0.51 -4.91 2.98
CA CYS A 90 -0.27 -6.13 3.11
C CYS A 90 0.33 -7.29 2.29
N GLU A 91 0.77 -7.03 1.06
CA GLU A 91 1.42 -8.00 0.18
C GLU A 91 2.70 -8.56 0.80
N LYS A 92 3.56 -7.69 1.35
CA LYS A 92 4.80 -8.12 2.00
C LYS A 92 4.54 -8.85 3.32
N ALA A 93 3.45 -8.53 4.00
CA ALA A 93 3.00 -9.21 5.22
C ALA A 93 2.15 -10.48 4.99
N GLN A 94 1.93 -10.86 3.72
CA GLN A 94 1.09 -12.00 3.32
C GLN A 94 -0.38 -11.90 3.78
N GLN A 95 -0.88 -10.68 3.99
CA GLN A 95 -2.26 -10.40 4.41
C GLN A 95 -3.14 -10.15 3.19
N TRP A 96 -3.46 -11.21 2.47
CA TRP A 96 -4.26 -11.12 1.24
C TRP A 96 -5.68 -10.61 1.48
N GLN A 97 -6.29 -10.89 2.64
CA GLN A 97 -7.63 -10.39 3.00
C GLN A 97 -7.63 -8.87 3.03
N SER A 98 -6.67 -8.28 3.74
CA SER A 98 -6.52 -6.83 3.88
C SER A 98 -6.17 -6.18 2.55
N ALA A 99 -5.29 -6.79 1.76
CA ALA A 99 -4.95 -6.30 0.42
C ALA A 99 -6.17 -6.22 -0.52
N LEU A 100 -7.03 -7.25 -0.51
CA LEU A 100 -8.26 -7.26 -1.31
C LEU A 100 -9.31 -6.28 -0.80
N ALA A 101 -9.45 -6.17 0.52
CA ALA A 101 -10.36 -5.19 1.12
C ALA A 101 -9.95 -3.77 0.72
N LEU A 102 -8.65 -3.44 0.79
CA LEU A 102 -8.11 -2.15 0.36
C LEU A 102 -8.33 -1.86 -1.13
N LEU A 103 -8.17 -2.87 -1.99
CA LEU A 103 -8.48 -2.72 -3.42
C LEU A 103 -9.98 -2.45 -3.63
N GLY A 104 -10.85 -3.14 -2.88
CA GLY A 104 -12.28 -2.90 -2.89
C GLY A 104 -12.65 -1.48 -2.43
N ASP A 105 -12.07 -1.01 -1.33
CA ASP A 105 -12.22 0.35 -0.82
C ASP A 105 -11.79 1.39 -1.87
N MET A 106 -10.65 1.19 -2.52
CA MET A 106 -10.13 2.07 -3.56
C MET A 106 -11.12 2.21 -4.74
N LEU A 107 -11.71 1.10 -5.18
CA LEU A 107 -12.70 1.08 -6.25
C LEU A 107 -14.02 1.74 -5.82
N GLN A 108 -14.44 1.57 -4.57
CA GLN A 108 -15.63 2.24 -4.02
C GLN A 108 -15.44 3.75 -3.89
N GLU A 109 -14.25 4.18 -3.49
CA GLU A 109 -13.87 5.61 -3.38
C GLU A 109 -13.61 6.26 -4.74
N GLN A 110 -13.76 5.52 -5.85
CA GLN A 110 -13.53 5.96 -7.23
C GLN A 110 -12.11 6.50 -7.46
N VAL A 111 -11.14 6.01 -6.68
CA VAL A 111 -9.73 6.31 -6.91
C VAL A 111 -9.27 5.47 -8.09
N GLU A 112 -8.61 6.12 -9.05
CA GLU A 112 -8.17 5.47 -10.28
C GLU A 112 -7.19 4.32 -9.96
N ALA A 113 -7.69 3.10 -10.04
CA ALA A 113 -6.89 1.91 -9.77
C ALA A 113 -5.93 1.68 -10.92
N GLY A 114 -4.64 1.62 -10.60
CA GLY A 114 -3.57 1.30 -11.55
C GLY A 114 -3.21 -0.18 -11.50
N VAL A 115 -2.59 -0.68 -12.58
CA VAL A 115 -2.07 -2.05 -12.68
C VAL A 115 -1.17 -2.41 -11.50
N ILE A 116 -0.45 -1.44 -10.94
CA ILE A 116 0.44 -1.62 -9.78
C ILE A 116 -0.31 -2.13 -8.55
N VAL A 117 -1.48 -1.56 -8.22
CA VAL A 117 -2.26 -1.96 -7.03
C VAL A 117 -2.86 -3.35 -7.24
N PHE A 118 -3.38 -3.63 -8.44
CA PHE A 118 -3.86 -4.97 -8.80
C PHE A 118 -2.75 -6.01 -8.74
N ASN A 119 -1.55 -5.70 -9.25
CA ASN A 119 -0.39 -6.60 -9.18
C ASN A 119 0.04 -6.85 -7.72
N ALA A 120 0.03 -5.84 -6.86
CA ALA A 120 0.31 -6.02 -5.44
C ALA A 120 -0.77 -6.90 -4.76
N ALA A 121 -2.05 -6.71 -5.10
CA ALA A 121 -3.13 -7.58 -4.60
C ALA A 121 -3.00 -9.03 -5.12
N LEU A 122 -2.64 -9.22 -6.39
CA LEU A 122 -2.34 -10.52 -6.99
C LEU A 122 -1.15 -11.20 -6.30
N ALA A 123 -0.07 -10.46 -6.04
CA ALA A 123 1.09 -10.97 -5.33
C ALA A 123 0.76 -11.33 -3.88
N ALA A 124 -0.12 -10.58 -3.22
CA ALA A 124 -0.65 -10.94 -1.91
C ALA A 124 -1.44 -12.26 -1.97
N CYS A 125 -2.29 -12.43 -2.99
CA CYS A 125 -3.05 -13.67 -3.21
C CYS A 125 -2.15 -14.87 -3.53
N GLU A 126 -1.09 -14.67 -4.33
CA GLU A 126 -0.09 -15.69 -4.64
C GLU A 126 0.61 -16.18 -3.36
N LYS A 127 1.15 -15.27 -2.55
CA LYS A 127 1.75 -15.63 -1.25
C LYS A 127 0.75 -16.24 -0.27
N GLY A 128 -0.51 -15.83 -0.34
CA GLY A 128 -1.63 -16.35 0.45
C GLY A 128 -2.20 -17.68 -0.04
N ARG A 129 -1.66 -18.25 -1.13
CA ARG A 129 -2.15 -19.47 -1.81
C ARG A 129 -3.62 -19.41 -2.22
N GLN A 130 -4.11 -18.21 -2.52
CA GLN A 130 -5.50 -17.96 -2.92
C GLN A 130 -5.63 -17.86 -4.44
N TRP A 131 -5.37 -18.96 -5.15
CA TRP A 131 -5.38 -19.00 -6.63
C TRP A 131 -6.73 -18.61 -7.23
N GLN A 132 -7.86 -18.99 -6.61
CA GLN A 132 -9.19 -18.63 -7.11
C GLN A 132 -9.38 -17.11 -7.15
N ARG A 133 -8.91 -16.43 -6.10
CA ARG A 133 -8.97 -14.97 -6.00
C ARG A 133 -7.98 -14.31 -6.96
N ALA A 134 -6.80 -14.90 -7.14
CA ALA A 134 -5.83 -14.42 -8.11
C ALA A 134 -6.38 -14.47 -9.56
N LEU A 135 -7.04 -15.57 -9.95
CA LEU A 135 -7.69 -15.68 -11.27
C LEU A 135 -8.85 -14.70 -11.42
N LEU A 136 -9.65 -14.52 -10.37
CA LEU A 136 -10.76 -13.59 -10.38
C LEU A 136 -10.28 -12.14 -10.57
N LEU A 137 -9.24 -11.72 -9.83
CA LEU A 137 -8.60 -10.42 -10.01
C LEU A 137 -8.04 -10.23 -11.42
N LEU A 138 -7.41 -11.27 -11.99
CA LEU A 138 -6.89 -11.22 -13.35
C LEU A 138 -8.00 -11.01 -14.40
N ALA A 139 -9.17 -11.62 -14.17
CA ALA A 139 -10.35 -11.44 -15.01
C ALA A 139 -11.03 -10.06 -14.82
N GLU A 140 -10.83 -9.42 -13.67
CA GLU A 140 -11.35 -8.08 -13.37
C GLU A 140 -10.50 -6.96 -13.99
N LEU A 141 -9.19 -7.15 -14.16
CA LEU A 141 -8.28 -6.16 -14.76
C LEU A 141 -8.80 -5.58 -16.10
N PRO A 142 -9.18 -6.40 -17.11
CA PRO A 142 -9.74 -5.87 -18.36
C PRO A 142 -11.07 -5.13 -18.19
N ARG A 143 -11.87 -5.47 -17.18
CA ARG A 143 -13.16 -4.80 -16.90
C ARG A 143 -12.96 -3.37 -16.42
N HIS A 144 -11.83 -3.10 -15.77
CA HIS A 144 -11.41 -1.77 -15.34
C HIS A 144 -10.62 -1.02 -16.42
N SER A 145 -10.63 -1.50 -17.69
CA SER A 145 -9.83 -0.94 -18.79
C SER A 145 -8.32 -0.96 -18.53
N LEU A 146 -7.87 -1.86 -17.65
CA LEU A 146 -6.46 -2.10 -17.37
C LEU A 146 -5.99 -3.32 -18.15
N ALA A 147 -4.89 -3.19 -18.87
CA ALA A 147 -4.27 -4.31 -19.55
C ALA A 147 -3.46 -5.13 -18.53
N PRO A 148 -3.80 -6.42 -18.30
CA PRO A 148 -2.97 -7.28 -17.47
C PRO A 148 -1.58 -7.39 -18.11
N ASP A 149 -0.55 -7.20 -17.30
CA ASP A 149 0.83 -7.27 -17.76
C ASP A 149 1.40 -8.69 -17.56
N VAL A 150 2.62 -8.90 -18.05
CA VAL A 150 3.32 -10.18 -17.90
C VAL A 150 3.49 -10.55 -16.41
N VAL A 151 3.54 -9.57 -15.52
CA VAL A 151 3.63 -9.78 -14.07
C VAL A 151 2.30 -10.33 -13.53
N SER A 152 1.15 -9.76 -13.93
CA SER A 152 -0.18 -10.22 -13.52
C SER A 152 -0.39 -11.70 -13.89
N PHE A 153 -0.06 -12.08 -15.13
CA PHE A 153 -0.18 -13.46 -15.60
C PHE A 153 0.78 -14.40 -14.87
N ASN A 154 2.03 -14.00 -14.66
CA ASN A 154 3.02 -14.81 -13.95
C ASN A 154 2.62 -15.03 -12.47
N LEU A 155 2.07 -14.03 -11.80
CA LEU A 155 1.59 -14.15 -10.42
C LEU A 155 0.41 -15.12 -10.33
N ALA A 156 -0.56 -15.02 -11.24
CA ALA A 156 -1.68 -15.95 -11.30
C ALA A 156 -1.22 -17.38 -11.60
N ALA A 157 -0.30 -17.57 -12.56
CA ALA A 157 0.25 -18.88 -12.89
C ALA A 157 1.00 -19.51 -11.70
N ARG A 158 1.82 -18.72 -10.98
CA ARG A 158 2.52 -19.18 -9.77
C ARG A 158 1.55 -19.57 -8.66
N ALA A 159 0.46 -18.80 -8.47
CA ALA A 159 -0.56 -19.13 -7.50
C ALA A 159 -1.23 -20.49 -7.81
N CYS A 160 -1.48 -20.79 -9.08
CA CYS A 160 -2.05 -22.08 -9.52
C CYS A 160 -1.05 -23.24 -9.40
N ASP A 161 0.23 -23.00 -9.67
CA ASP A 161 1.30 -24.00 -9.59
C ASP A 161 1.54 -24.48 -8.15
N GLN A 162 1.45 -23.56 -7.17
CA GLN A 162 1.61 -23.87 -5.74
C GLN A 162 0.56 -24.85 -5.19
N GLU A 163 -0.58 -25.01 -5.88
CA GLU A 163 -1.67 -25.92 -5.51
C GLU A 163 -1.76 -27.15 -6.43
N GLY A 164 -0.80 -27.33 -7.36
CA GLY A 164 -0.76 -28.49 -8.26
C GLY A 164 -1.86 -28.52 -9.32
N LEU A 165 -2.49 -27.37 -9.61
CA LEU A 165 -3.66 -27.23 -10.50
C LEU A 165 -3.30 -26.94 -11.96
N TRP A 166 -2.24 -27.58 -12.49
CA TRP A 166 -1.83 -27.43 -13.90
C TRP A 166 -2.96 -27.78 -14.90
N ALA A 167 -3.94 -28.59 -14.47
CA ALA A 167 -5.08 -28.99 -15.29
C ALA A 167 -6.15 -27.89 -15.47
N VAL A 168 -6.24 -26.90 -14.58
CA VAL A 168 -7.29 -25.86 -14.64
C VAL A 168 -6.83 -24.64 -15.46
N ALA A 169 -5.52 -24.45 -15.63
CA ALA A 169 -4.93 -23.34 -16.39
C ALA A 169 -4.93 -23.54 -17.93
N LEU A 170 -5.42 -24.69 -18.43
CA LEU A 170 -5.37 -25.09 -19.84
C LEU A 170 -6.75 -25.17 -20.54
N VAL A 171 -7.81 -24.65 -19.92
CA VAL A 171 -9.16 -24.56 -20.51
C VAL A 171 -9.54 -23.10 -20.72
#